data_AF-A0A6M1N9R8-F1
#
_entry.id   AF-A0A6M1N9R8-F1
#
_cell.length_a   1.000
_cell.length_b   1.000
_cell.length_c   1.000
_cell.angle_alpha   90.00
_cell.angle_beta   90.00
_cell.angle_gamma   90.00
#
_symmetry.space_group_name_H-M   'P 1'
#
loop_
_entity.id
_entity.type
_entity.pdbx_description
1 polymer ?
#
loop_
_entity_poly.entity_id
_entity_poly.type
_entity_poly.pdbx_seq_one_letter_code
_entity_poly.pdbx_strand_id
1 'polypeptide(L)' 'MDNIIIPKNKNQSSIIQAFLKEMKIHFKIKDDETKMSQEEFFTQIDEAKQEVKEGKTTKVTKEQLHSFLESL' A
#
# COMPACT_ATOMS: atom_id res chain seq x y z
N MET A 1 -19.06 -9.03 -1.67
CA MET A 1 -18.05 -8.13 -2.26
C MET A 1 -18.26 -6.78 -1.62
N ASP A 2 -17.24 -6.26 -0.94
CA ASP A 2 -17.32 -4.94 -0.32
C ASP A 2 -17.07 -3.86 -1.38
N ASN A 3 -17.93 -2.85 -1.42
CA ASN A 3 -17.74 -1.71 -2.33
C ASN A 3 -16.80 -0.70 -1.67
N ILE A 4 -15.59 -0.56 -2.21
CA ILE A 4 -14.57 0.36 -1.69
C ILE A 4 -14.57 1.64 -2.53
N ILE A 5 -14.69 2.80 -1.87
CA ILE A 5 -14.64 4.12 -2.50
C ILE A 5 -13.38 4.84 -2.03
N ILE A 6 -12.50 5.25 -2.96
CA ILE A 6 -11.22 5.91 -2.65
C ILE A 6 -11.23 7.32 -3.23
N PRO A 7 -11.55 8.37 -2.44
CA PRO A 7 -11.50 9.76 -2.89
C PRO A 7 -10.06 10.23 -3.09
N LYS A 8 -9.81 11.03 -4.13
CA LYS A 8 -8.46 11.54 -4.45
C LYS A 8 -8.06 12.78 -3.65
N ASN A 9 -9.01 13.44 -2.98
CA ASN A 9 -8.76 14.64 -2.19
C ASN A 9 -9.84 14.87 -1.12
N LYS A 10 -9.59 15.84 -0.23
CA LYS A 10 -10.49 16.20 0.88
C LYS A 10 -11.88 16.62 0.40
N ASN A 11 -11.98 17.39 -0.68
CA ASN A 11 -13.26 17.87 -1.20
C ASN A 11 -14.16 16.71 -1.67
N GLN A 12 -13.58 15.77 -2.43
CA GLN A 12 -14.29 14.56 -2.85
C GLN A 12 -14.75 13.72 -1.65
N SER A 13 -13.89 13.57 -0.64
CA SER A 13 -14.25 12.85 0.60
C SER A 13 -15.45 13.50 1.30
N SER A 14 -15.43 14.83 1.46
CA SER A 14 -16.55 15.57 2.09
C SER A 14 -17.87 15.42 1.32
N ILE A 15 -17.84 15.51 -0.01
CA ILE A 15 -19.04 15.38 -0.85
C ILE A 15 -19.64 13.96 -0.75
N ILE A 16 -18.79 12.94 -0.88
CA ILE A 16 -19.22 11.53 -0.82
C ILE A 16 -19.82 11.22 0.56
N GLN A 17 -19.17 11.67 1.64
CA GLN A 17 -19.68 11.48 3.00
C GLN A 17 -21.05 12.15 3.19
N ALA A 18 -21.23 13.37 2.69
CA ALA A 18 -22.51 14.07 2.77
C ALA A 18 -23.62 13.32 2.01
N PHE A 19 -23.31 12.86 0.79
CA PHE A 19 -24.24 12.08 -0.02
C PHE A 19 -24.66 10.76 0.66
N LEU A 20 -23.70 9.99 1.17
CA LEU A 20 -23.99 8.72 1.84
C LEU A 20 -24.83 8.92 3.12
N LYS A 21 -24.57 10.00 3.87
CA LYS A 21 -25.37 10.38 5.05
C LYS A 21 -26.82 10.73 4.67
N GLU A 22 -27.02 11.53 3.63
CA GLU A 22 -28.35 11.93 3.15
C GLU A 22 -29.18 10.72 2.71
N MET A 23 -28.53 9.78 2.00
CA MET A 23 -29.15 8.52 1.57
C MET A 23 -29.36 7.53 2.72
N LYS A 24 -28.95 7.86 3.95
CA LYS A 24 -29.00 6.99 5.14
C LYS A 24 -28.29 5.64 4.93
N ILE A 25 -27.24 5.63 4.11
CA ILE A 25 -26.42 4.45 3.85
C ILE A 25 -25.41 4.32 5.00
N HIS A 26 -25.30 3.13 5.59
CA HIS A 26 -24.27 2.86 6.59
C HIS A 26 -22.91 2.71 5.92
N PHE A 27 -21.91 3.46 6.37
CA PHE A 27 -20.54 3.38 5.88
C PHE A 27 -19.53 3.49 7.02
N LYS A 28 -18.32 2.99 6.77
CA LYS A 28 -17.16 3.14 7.66
C LYS A 28 -16.03 3.78 6.88
N ILE A 29 -15.31 4.68 7.53
CA ILE A 29 -14.05 5.22 7.02
C ILE A 29 -12.96 4.35 7.64
N LYS A 30 -12.17 3.70 6.79
CA LYS A 30 -10.96 3.01 7.22
C LYS A 30 -9.78 3.95 6.96
N ASP A 31 -8.94 4.13 7.95
CA ASP A 31 -7.68 4.84 7.75
C ASP A 31 -6.79 4.03 6.80
N ASP A 32 -6.01 4.75 6.01
CA ASP A 32 -5.00 4.15 5.18
C ASP A 32 -3.85 3.65 6.08
N GLU A 33 -3.74 2.34 6.22
CA GLU A 33 -2.69 1.69 7.02
C GLU A 33 -1.37 1.54 6.24
N THR A 34 -1.29 2.05 5.01
CA THR A 34 -0.03 2.06 4.26
C THR A 34 1.02 2.86 5.02
N LYS A 35 2.21 2.26 5.15
CA LYS A 35 3.34 2.83 5.91
C LYS A 35 4.23 3.75 5.07
N MET A 36 3.95 3.90 3.78
CA MET A 36 4.73 4.68 2.83
C MET A 36 3.81 5.30 1.79
N SER A 37 4.21 6.46 1.29
CA SER A 37 3.57 7.11 0.16
C SER A 37 3.79 6.34 -1.14
N GLN A 38 2.96 6.63 -2.13
CA GLN A 38 3.10 6.05 -3.48
C GLN A 38 4.45 6.41 -4.12
N GLU A 39 4.96 7.62 -3.87
CA GLU A 39 6.26 8.07 -4.38
C GLU A 39 7.42 7.30 -3.74
N GLU A 40 7.41 7.14 -2.42
CA GLU A 40 8.41 6.33 -1.70
C GLU A 40 8.39 4.88 -2.17
N PHE A 41 7.20 4.31 -2.39
CA PHE A 41 7.04 2.95 -2.91
C PHE A 41 7.71 2.78 -4.29
N PHE A 42 7.44 3.69 -5.22
CA PHE A 42 8.05 3.61 -6.55
C PHE A 42 9.55 3.88 -6.52
N THR A 43 10.02 4.77 -5.64
CA THR A 43 11.44 5.03 -5.44
C THR A 43 12.17 3.76 -5.00
N GLN A 44 11.66 3.05 -4.00
CA GLN A 44 12.24 1.77 -3.53
C GLN A 44 12.26 0.69 -4.62
N ILE A 45 11.22 0.63 -5.47
CA ILE A 45 11.20 -0.29 -6.60
C ILE A 45 12.32 0.02 -7.59
N ASP A 46 12.52 1.29 -7.92
CA ASP A 46 13.53 1.68 -8.90
C ASP A 46 14.94 1.52 -8.35
N GLU A 47 15.16 1.80 -7.06
CA GLU A 47 16.39 1.48 -6.34
C GLU A 47 16.68 -0.03 -6.39
N ALA A 48 15.70 -0.87 -6.07
CA ALA A 48 15.88 -2.34 -6.11
C ALA A 48 16.23 -2.83 -7.53
N LYS A 49 15.62 -2.26 -8.58
CA LYS A 49 16.00 -2.58 -9.97
C LYS A 49 17.43 -2.16 -10.28
N GLN A 50 17.89 -1.04 -9.75
CA GLN A 50 19.25 -0.57 -9.93
C GLN A 50 20.26 -1.46 -9.20
N GLU A 51 19.97 -1.88 -7.97
CA GLU A 51 20.80 -2.83 -7.22
C GLU A 51 20.99 -4.15 -7.95
N VAL A 52 19.93 -4.68 -8.58
CA VAL A 52 20.00 -5.87 -9.45
C VAL A 52 20.95 -5.63 -10.63
N LYS A 53 20.85 -4.48 -11.31
CA LYS A 53 21.73 -4.14 -12.45
C LYS A 53 23.19 -3.98 -12.03
N GLU A 54 23.42 -3.41 -10.85
CA GLU A 54 24.75 -3.20 -10.27
C GLU A 54 25.33 -4.49 -9.63
N GLY A 55 24.56 -5.57 -9.61
CA GLY A 55 24.98 -6.84 -9.01
C GLY A 55 25.03 -6.82 -7.48
N LYS A 56 24.39 -5.85 -6.82
CA LYS A 56 24.29 -5.71 -5.36
C LYS A 56 23.24 -6.65 -4.75
N THR A 57 23.07 -7.83 -5.33
CA THR A 57 22.05 -8.81 -4.93
C THR A 57 22.70 -10.14 -4.57
N THR A 58 22.19 -10.79 -3.52
CA THR A 58 22.62 -12.12 -3.11
C THR A 58 21.59 -13.15 -3.56
N LYS A 59 22.03 -14.20 -4.24
CA LYS A 59 21.18 -15.36 -4.53
C LYS A 59 21.03 -16.20 -3.26
N VAL A 60 19.79 -16.47 -2.86
CA VAL A 60 19.47 -17.34 -1.72
C VAL A 60 18.61 -18.50 -2.17
N THR A 61 18.77 -19.67 -1.54
CA THR A 61 17.84 -20.79 -1.72
C THR A 61 16.59 -20.56 -0.87
N LYS A 62 15.54 -21.36 -1.13
CA LYS A 62 14.29 -21.27 -0.37
C LYS A 62 14.51 -21.56 1.11
N GLU A 63 15.36 -22.54 1.41
CA GLU A 63 15.67 -22.97 2.78
C GLU A 63 16.40 -21.86 3.55
N GLN A 64 17.37 -21.19 2.90
CA GLN A 64 18.09 -20.06 3.49
C GLN A 64 17.17 -18.87 3.79
N LEU A 65 16.27 -18.55 2.85
CA LEU A 65 15.28 -17.50 3.06
C LEU A 65 14.32 -17.86 4.20
N HIS A 66 13.88 -19.11 4.27
CA HIS A 66 12.97 -19.57 5.31
C HIS A 66 13.59 -19.44 6.71
N SER A 67 14.82 -19.93 6.90
CA SER A 67 15.52 -19.81 8.18
C SER A 67 15.77 -18.35 8.59
N PHE A 68 16.07 -17.47 7.63
CA PHE A 68 16.20 -16.04 7.92
C PHE A 68 14.89 -15.43 8.43
N LEU A 69 13.78 -15.69 7.74
CA LEU A 69 12.47 -15.15 8.11
C LEU A 69 11.97 -15.67 9.47
N GLU A 70 12.31 -16.90 9.86
CA GLU A 70 11.97 -17.44 11.20
C GLU A 70 12.80 -16.80 12.34
N SER A 71 13.91 -16.14 12.00
CA SER A 71 14.77 -15.47 12.98
C SER A 71 14.49 -13.97 13.18
N LEU A 72 13.55 -13.41 12.41
CA LEU A 72 13.08 -12.03 12.53
C LEU A 72 12.00 -11.91 13.62
#